data_AF-A0A3D4ATM7-F1
#
_entry.id   AF-A0A3D4ATM7-F1
#
_cell.length_a   1.000
_cell.length_b   1.000
_cell.length_c   1.000
_cell.angle_alpha   90.00
_cell.angle_beta   90.00
_cell.angle_gamma   90.00
#
_symmetry.space_group_name_H-M   'P 1'
#
loop_
_entity.id
_entity.type
_entity.pdbx_description
1 polymer ?
#
loop_
_entity_poly.entity_id
_entity_poly.type
_entity_poly.pdbx_seq_one_letter_code
_entity_poly.pdbx_strand_id
1 'polypeptide(L)'
;MKALRYCSALFFKTLSYSQNSRVWWRASKDNTNYVKSLIDVIKDQPEVHELIKEIAAGMGQSLENNKPFYIEELQNKSNLSESTLPVSDFKTQVYVIVTPQCASACLDAIDVFKQFSNTQLFGAPSSADSLYMDVRLADLPSGLGKVIVPNKVYVNRARGKGDYYKPDIAYNDIDWTTDKLLEKIKLL
;
A
#
# COMPACT_ATOMS: atom_id res chain seq x y z
N MET A 1 21.63 -18.44 2.26
CA MET A 1 21.38 -18.00 3.65
C MET A 1 21.20 -16.49 3.80
N LYS A 2 22.10 -15.63 3.28
CA LYS A 2 21.99 -14.15 3.45
C LYS A 2 20.71 -13.52 2.87
N ALA A 3 20.32 -13.93 1.66
CA ALA A 3 19.07 -13.45 1.03
C ALA A 3 17.82 -13.80 1.85
N LEU A 4 17.78 -15.00 2.46
CA LEU A 4 16.65 -15.42 3.29
C LEU A 4 16.51 -14.54 4.55
N ARG A 5 17.64 -14.16 5.18
CA ARG A 5 17.65 -13.23 6.32
C ARG A 5 17.23 -11.82 5.92
N TYR A 6 17.56 -11.37 4.71
CA TYR A 6 17.07 -10.10 4.18
C TYR A 6 15.55 -10.11 4.00
N CYS A 7 14.98 -11.17 3.41
CA CYS A 7 13.52 -11.32 3.29
C CYS A 7 12.82 -11.34 4.66
N SER A 8 13.38 -12.02 5.66
CA SER A 8 12.86 -11.98 7.03
C SER A 8 12.90 -10.57 7.61
N ALA A 9 14.04 -9.86 7.50
CA ALA A 9 14.15 -8.47 7.95
C ALA A 9 13.15 -7.55 7.24
N LEU A 10 12.90 -7.79 5.95
CA LEU A 10 11.92 -7.06 5.15
C LEU A 10 10.52 -7.20 5.75
N PHE A 11 10.08 -8.42 6.04
CA PHE A 11 8.77 -8.70 6.65
C PHE A 11 8.57 -7.97 7.98
N PHE A 12 9.57 -8.02 8.87
CA PHE A 12 9.50 -7.33 10.16
C PHE A 12 9.43 -5.81 10.01
N LYS A 13 10.20 -5.24 9.07
CA LYS A 13 10.14 -3.81 8.76
C LYS A 13 8.79 -3.38 8.20
N THR A 14 8.13 -4.22 7.39
CA THR A 14 6.76 -3.97 6.93
C THR A 14 5.76 -3.91 8.09
N LEU A 15 5.84 -4.86 9.02
CA LEU A 15 4.95 -4.91 10.17
C LEU A 15 5.14 -3.71 11.10
N SER A 16 6.39 -3.37 11.43
CA SER A 16 6.71 -2.22 12.29
C SER A 16 6.28 -0.90 11.65
N TYR A 17 6.53 -0.71 10.36
CA TYR A 17 6.17 0.53 9.66
C TYR A 17 4.67 0.80 9.64
N SER A 18 3.86 -0.26 9.56
CA SER A 18 2.39 -0.18 9.51
C SER A 18 1.71 -0.39 10.85
N GLN A 19 2.46 -0.49 11.96
CA GLN A 19 1.93 -0.93 13.26
C GLN A 19 0.83 -0.03 13.81
N ASN A 20 0.96 1.29 13.61
CA ASN A 20 0.01 2.29 14.11
C ASN A 20 -1.10 2.63 13.10
N SER A 21 -1.00 2.07 11.89
CA SER A 21 -1.91 2.38 10.80
C SER A 21 -3.24 1.66 11.00
N ARG A 22 -4.34 2.39 10.82
CA ARG A 22 -5.71 1.85 10.87
C ARG A 22 -6.40 1.98 9.52
N VAL A 23 -7.43 1.17 9.33
CA VAL A 23 -8.25 1.14 8.13
C VAL A 23 -9.68 1.51 8.48
N TRP A 24 -10.19 2.59 7.89
CA TRP A 24 -11.55 3.05 8.09
C TRP A 24 -12.31 2.97 6.77
N TRP A 25 -13.47 2.32 6.80
CA TRP A 25 -14.39 2.20 5.68
C TRP A 25 -15.56 3.14 5.86
N ARG A 26 -15.83 4.00 4.87
CA ARG A 26 -16.95 4.95 4.91
C ARG A 26 -18.26 4.18 4.75
N ALA A 27 -18.97 3.96 5.86
CA ALA A 27 -20.19 3.16 5.95
C ALA A 27 -21.44 3.92 5.45
N SER A 28 -21.40 4.41 4.22
CA SER A 28 -22.59 4.94 3.55
C SER A 28 -23.33 3.83 2.80
N LYS A 29 -24.64 3.98 2.58
CA LYS A 29 -25.48 2.98 1.88
C LYS A 29 -24.81 2.46 0.60
N ASP A 30 -24.39 3.35 -0.28
CA ASP A 30 -23.84 2.97 -1.58
C ASP A 30 -22.43 2.35 -1.48
N ASN A 31 -21.61 2.83 -0.54
CA ASN A 31 -20.30 2.24 -0.29
C ASN A 31 -20.43 0.82 0.29
N THR A 32 -21.34 0.63 1.23
CA THR A 32 -21.63 -0.68 1.83
C THR A 32 -22.18 -1.65 0.78
N ASN A 33 -23.11 -1.19 -0.07
CA ASN A 33 -23.64 -2.00 -1.17
C ASN A 33 -22.56 -2.37 -2.18
N TYR A 34 -21.66 -1.44 -2.50
CA TYR A 34 -20.52 -1.73 -3.37
C TYR A 34 -19.62 -2.81 -2.79
N VAL A 35 -19.22 -2.73 -1.52
CA VAL A 35 -18.37 -3.77 -0.90
C VAL A 35 -19.11 -5.12 -0.85
N LYS A 36 -20.41 -5.14 -0.57
CA LYS A 36 -21.23 -6.37 -0.65
C LYS A 36 -21.20 -6.99 -2.04
N SER A 37 -21.26 -6.18 -3.11
CA SER A 37 -21.20 -6.67 -4.48
C SER A 37 -19.86 -7.31 -4.85
N LEU A 38 -18.78 -6.94 -4.15
CA LEU A 38 -17.46 -7.54 -4.39
C LEU A 38 -17.39 -8.99 -3.94
N ILE A 39 -18.19 -9.41 -2.94
CA ILE A 39 -18.19 -10.78 -2.41
C ILE A 39 -18.33 -11.81 -3.55
N ASP A 40 -19.28 -11.59 -4.46
CA ASP A 40 -19.51 -12.50 -5.58
C ASP A 40 -18.35 -12.48 -6.60
N VAL A 41 -17.70 -11.33 -6.76
CA VAL A 41 -16.57 -11.14 -7.70
C VAL A 41 -15.33 -11.90 -7.24
N ILE A 42 -15.10 -11.98 -5.94
CA ILE A 42 -13.89 -12.58 -5.36
C ILE A 42 -14.13 -13.95 -4.74
N LYS A 43 -15.26 -14.59 -5.01
CA LYS A 43 -15.65 -15.91 -4.47
C LYS A 43 -14.58 -17.00 -4.65
N ASP A 44 -13.76 -16.91 -5.70
CA ASP A 44 -12.72 -17.88 -6.03
C ASP A 44 -11.38 -17.57 -5.32
N GLN A 45 -11.35 -16.58 -4.42
CA GLN A 45 -10.20 -16.19 -3.59
C GLN A 45 -10.57 -16.32 -2.10
N PRO A 46 -10.48 -17.52 -1.50
CA PRO A 46 -11.10 -17.82 -0.21
C PRO A 46 -10.73 -16.86 0.93
N GLU A 47 -9.44 -16.53 1.06
CA GLU A 47 -8.96 -15.63 2.13
C GLU A 47 -9.51 -14.22 1.96
N VAL A 48 -9.48 -13.68 0.73
CA VAL A 48 -10.00 -12.34 0.43
C VAL A 48 -11.53 -12.33 0.55
N HIS A 49 -12.18 -13.42 0.16
CA HIS A 49 -13.63 -13.58 0.19
C HIS A 49 -14.17 -13.49 1.62
N GLU A 50 -13.56 -14.20 2.57
CA GLU A 50 -13.95 -14.09 3.98
C GLU A 50 -13.66 -12.70 4.54
N LEU A 51 -12.51 -12.10 4.22
CA LEU A 51 -12.18 -10.73 4.64
C LEU A 51 -13.22 -9.70 4.16
N ILE A 52 -13.61 -9.73 2.88
CA ILE A 52 -14.61 -8.79 2.35
C ILE A 52 -15.99 -9.02 2.96
N LYS A 53 -16.38 -10.27 3.27
CA LYS A 53 -17.62 -10.55 4.00
C LYS A 53 -17.63 -9.89 5.37
N GLU A 54 -16.54 -10.03 6.13
CA GLU A 54 -16.39 -9.40 7.44
C GLU A 54 -16.50 -7.88 7.35
N ILE A 55 -15.79 -7.27 6.40
CA ILE A 55 -15.83 -5.82 6.16
C ILE A 55 -17.24 -5.38 5.76
N ALA A 56 -17.90 -6.08 4.84
CA ALA A 56 -19.26 -5.78 4.40
C ALA A 56 -20.27 -5.83 5.56
N ALA A 57 -20.13 -6.82 6.44
CA ALA A 57 -20.94 -6.95 7.65
C ALA A 57 -20.68 -5.80 8.63
N GLY A 58 -19.41 -5.47 8.92
CA GLY A 58 -19.03 -4.37 9.78
C GLY A 58 -19.49 -3.00 9.28
N MET A 59 -19.41 -2.77 7.97
CA MET A 59 -19.97 -1.59 7.31
C MET A 59 -21.50 -1.55 7.42
N GLY A 60 -22.18 -2.69 7.27
CA GLY A 60 -23.62 -2.80 7.47
C GLY A 60 -24.05 -2.40 8.87
N GLN A 61 -23.41 -2.98 9.89
CA GLN A 61 -23.69 -2.64 11.30
C GLN A 61 -23.39 -1.17 11.60
N SER A 62 -22.32 -0.62 11.04
CA SER A 62 -21.98 0.80 11.24
C SER A 62 -23.05 1.71 10.64
N LEU A 63 -23.53 1.39 9.44
CA LEU A 63 -24.62 2.11 8.77
C LEU A 63 -25.92 2.07 9.58
N GLU A 64 -26.33 0.90 10.07
CA GLU A 64 -27.54 0.72 10.90
C GLU A 64 -27.47 1.51 12.21
N ASN A 65 -26.27 1.61 12.79
CA ASN A 65 -26.03 2.34 14.04
C ASN A 65 -25.68 3.83 13.82
N ASN A 66 -25.89 4.39 12.62
CA ASN A 66 -25.56 5.77 12.26
C ASN A 66 -24.09 6.16 12.52
N LYS A 67 -23.17 5.20 12.46
CA LYS A 67 -21.72 5.44 12.54
C LYS A 67 -21.19 5.70 11.14
N PRO A 68 -20.47 6.82 10.91
CA PRO A 68 -20.00 7.18 9.56
C PRO A 68 -18.92 6.23 9.03
N PHE A 69 -18.22 5.52 9.92
CA PHE A 69 -17.16 4.60 9.53
C PHE A 69 -17.31 3.25 10.24
N TYR A 70 -17.02 2.19 9.50
CA TYR A 70 -16.56 0.93 10.08
C TYR A 70 -15.03 1.03 10.23
N ILE A 71 -14.52 0.77 11.43
CA ILE A 71 -13.09 0.76 11.71
C ILE A 71 -12.71 -0.70 11.85
N GLU A 72 -11.81 -1.18 10.98
CA GLU A 72 -11.28 -2.54 11.14
C GLU A 72 -10.64 -2.66 12.52
N GLU A 73 -10.92 -3.76 13.21
CA GLU A 73 -10.18 -4.07 14.41
C GLU A 73 -8.71 -4.24 14.03
N LEU A 74 -7.83 -3.75 14.91
CA LEU A 74 -6.43 -4.15 14.80
C LEU A 74 -6.45 -5.67 14.96
N GLN A 75 -6.23 -6.40 13.86
CA GLN A 75 -5.81 -7.80 13.99
C GLN A 75 -4.73 -7.80 15.06
N ASN A 76 -4.85 -8.67 16.08
CA ASN A 76 -3.85 -8.85 17.12
C ASN A 76 -2.52 -9.18 16.44
N LYS A 77 -1.83 -8.14 15.97
CA LYS A 77 -0.47 -8.18 15.48
C LYS A 77 0.27 -8.62 16.71
N SER A 78 0.80 -9.83 16.65
CA SER A 78 1.66 -10.37 17.68
C SER A 78 2.52 -9.24 18.22
N ASN A 79 2.52 -9.04 19.54
CA ASN A 79 3.43 -8.12 20.20
C ASN A 79 4.85 -8.59 19.87
N LEU A 80 5.36 -8.14 18.73
CA LEU A 80 6.71 -8.43 18.27
C LEU A 80 7.59 -7.64 19.21
N SER A 81 8.13 -8.33 20.21
CA SER A 81 9.16 -7.78 21.07
C SER A 81 10.27 -7.22 20.17
N GLU A 82 10.56 -5.92 20.30
CA GLU A 82 11.67 -5.25 19.62
C GLU A 82 13.02 -5.97 19.85
N SER A 83 13.12 -6.78 20.91
CA SER A 83 14.34 -7.47 21.33
C SER A 83 14.83 -8.59 20.39
N THR A 84 14.08 -8.98 19.35
CA THR A 84 14.50 -10.04 18.40
C THR A 84 14.29 -9.68 16.93
N LEU A 85 14.33 -8.39 16.56
CA LEU A 85 14.23 -8.02 15.15
C LEU A 85 15.40 -8.63 14.35
N PRO A 86 15.14 -9.46 13.32
CA PRO A 86 16.21 -10.02 12.52
C PRO A 86 16.97 -8.90 11.81
N VAL A 87 18.22 -8.69 12.21
CA VAL A 87 19.12 -7.77 11.53
C VAL A 87 19.66 -8.45 10.28
N SER A 88 19.47 -7.83 9.12
CA SER A 88 20.07 -8.34 7.90
C SER A 88 21.57 -8.06 7.85
N ASP A 89 22.36 -9.09 7.54
CA ASP A 89 23.78 -9.00 7.22
C ASP A 89 24.04 -8.74 5.73
N PHE A 90 22.98 -8.48 4.96
CA PHE A 90 23.09 -8.11 3.56
C PHE A 90 23.57 -6.65 3.44
N LYS A 91 24.80 -6.46 2.94
CA LYS A 91 25.44 -5.14 2.82
C LYS A 91 25.61 -4.68 1.37
N THR A 92 25.32 -5.53 0.39
CA THR A 92 25.41 -5.17 -1.03
C THR A 92 24.48 -4.01 -1.33
N GLN A 93 24.94 -3.03 -2.12
CA GLN A 93 24.11 -1.91 -2.53
C GLN A 93 22.87 -2.40 -3.29
N VAL A 94 21.70 -1.92 -2.88
CA VAL A 94 20.40 -2.19 -3.52
C VAL A 94 19.95 -0.93 -4.22
N TYR A 95 19.76 -1.02 -5.54
CA TYR A 95 19.10 0.01 -6.32
C TYR A 95 17.64 -0.39 -6.54
N VAL A 96 16.71 0.44 -6.05
CA VAL A 96 15.28 0.30 -6.32
C VAL A 96 14.96 1.23 -7.48
N ILE A 97 14.58 0.65 -8.62
CA ILE A 97 14.22 1.42 -9.80
C ILE A 97 12.81 1.97 -9.63
N VAL A 98 12.68 3.30 -9.59
CA VAL A 98 11.41 4.00 -9.38
C VAL A 98 11.01 4.71 -10.68
N THR A 99 9.85 4.34 -11.21
CA THR A 99 9.23 5.00 -12.36
C THR A 99 8.19 6.02 -11.90
N PRO A 100 7.81 7.01 -12.74
CA PRO A 100 6.77 7.99 -12.39
C PRO A 100 5.40 7.37 -12.03
N GLN A 101 5.12 6.18 -12.57
CA GLN A 101 3.89 5.44 -12.34
C GLN A 101 3.91 4.63 -11.04
N CYS A 102 5.01 4.63 -10.28
CA CYS A 102 5.08 3.97 -8.99
C CYS A 102 4.08 4.63 -8.03
N ALA A 103 2.98 3.90 -7.77
CA ALA A 103 1.86 4.31 -6.95
C ALA A 103 1.36 3.12 -6.12
N SER A 104 0.50 3.38 -5.13
CA SER A 104 -0.16 2.34 -4.32
C SER A 104 0.87 1.36 -3.71
N ALA A 105 0.71 0.05 -3.91
CA ALA A 105 1.62 -0.98 -3.39
C ALA A 105 3.09 -0.80 -3.79
N CYS A 106 3.40 -0.11 -4.90
CA CYS A 106 4.78 0.23 -5.25
C CYS A 106 5.40 1.17 -4.21
N LEU A 107 4.64 2.18 -3.75
CA LEU A 107 5.09 3.08 -2.70
C LEU A 107 5.27 2.32 -1.38
N ASP A 108 4.38 1.36 -1.08
CA ASP A 108 4.48 0.53 0.13
C ASP A 108 5.74 -0.36 0.12
N ALA A 109 6.18 -0.82 -1.06
CA ALA A 109 7.47 -1.48 -1.19
C ALA A 109 8.63 -0.52 -0.87
N ILE A 110 8.59 0.71 -1.38
CA ILE A 110 9.62 1.72 -1.10
C ILE A 110 9.69 2.08 0.39
N ASP A 111 8.55 2.20 1.08
CA ASP A 111 8.47 2.43 2.53
C ASP A 111 9.33 1.42 3.33
N VAL A 112 9.41 0.19 2.84
CA VAL A 112 10.16 -0.89 3.48
C VAL A 112 11.62 -0.87 3.04
N PHE A 113 11.88 -0.76 1.73
CA PHE A 113 13.25 -0.73 1.20
C PHE A 113 14.07 0.44 1.78
N LYS A 114 13.48 1.63 1.91
CA LYS A 114 14.17 2.80 2.47
C LYS A 114 14.57 2.66 3.94
N GLN A 115 14.07 1.66 4.66
CA GLN A 115 14.50 1.39 6.02
C GLN A 115 15.85 0.64 6.08
N PHE A 116 16.42 0.27 4.94
CA PHE A 116 17.76 -0.32 4.85
C PHE A 116 18.77 0.74 4.40
N SER A 117 19.87 0.89 5.13
CA SER A 117 20.88 1.91 4.85
C SER A 117 21.64 1.68 3.55
N ASN A 118 21.61 0.46 2.99
CA ASN A 118 22.23 0.07 1.72
C ASN A 118 21.24 0.14 0.54
N THR A 119 20.11 0.84 0.69
CA THR A 119 19.15 1.06 -0.39
C THR A 119 19.26 2.48 -0.95
N GLN A 120 19.25 2.60 -2.27
CA GLN A 120 19.10 3.86 -2.99
C GLN A 120 17.99 3.74 -4.03
N LEU A 121 17.19 4.80 -4.15
CA LEU A 121 16.18 4.96 -5.18
C LEU A 121 16.84 5.52 -6.44
N PHE A 122 16.70 4.81 -7.55
CA PHE A 122 17.23 5.21 -8.86
C PHE A 122 16.05 5.40 -9.82
N GLY A 123 15.99 6.51 -10.56
CA GLY A 123 14.91 6.73 -11.52
C GLY A 123 14.30 8.11 -11.46
N ALA A 124 12.99 8.19 -11.44
CA ALA A 124 12.22 9.42 -11.45
C ALA A 124 11.38 9.56 -10.16
N PRO A 125 10.84 10.76 -9.87
CA PRO A 125 9.89 10.93 -8.78
C PRO A 125 8.69 10.01 -8.93
N SER A 126 8.26 9.36 -7.85
CA SER A 126 7.07 8.51 -7.86
C SER A 126 5.78 9.33 -8.00
N SER A 127 4.65 8.64 -8.17
CA SER A 127 3.34 9.26 -7.96
C SER A 127 3.17 9.66 -6.49
N ALA A 128 2.33 10.68 -6.25
CA ALA A 128 1.93 11.09 -4.91
C ALA A 128 0.96 10.09 -4.29
N ASP A 129 1.12 9.82 -3.00
CA ASP A 129 0.26 8.93 -2.23
C ASP A 129 -1.10 9.57 -1.94
N SER A 130 -2.09 8.71 -1.70
CA SER A 130 -3.39 9.11 -1.17
C SER A 130 -3.70 8.28 0.06
N LEU A 131 -4.36 8.90 1.04
CA LEU A 131 -4.93 8.12 2.15
C LEU A 131 -6.17 7.33 1.72
N TYR A 132 -6.79 7.72 0.60
CA TYR A 132 -8.05 7.18 0.10
C TYR A 132 -7.82 6.03 -0.87
N MET A 133 -8.45 4.90 -0.60
CA MET A 133 -8.33 3.66 -1.36
C MET A 133 -9.69 3.01 -1.61
N ASP A 134 -9.67 1.96 -2.43
CA ASP A 134 -10.86 1.17 -2.79
C ASP A 134 -12.01 2.07 -3.25
N VAL A 135 -11.90 2.57 -4.48
CA VAL A 135 -12.87 3.52 -5.02
C VAL A 135 -14.01 2.78 -5.72
N ARG A 136 -15.23 3.32 -5.61
CA ARG A 136 -16.33 2.95 -6.50
C ARG A 136 -16.53 4.02 -7.55
N LEU A 137 -16.99 3.61 -8.72
CA LEU A 137 -17.44 4.51 -9.77
C LEU A 137 -18.96 4.66 -9.69
N ALA A 138 -19.45 5.89 -9.81
CA ALA A 138 -20.87 6.19 -9.87
C ALA A 138 -21.17 7.06 -11.09
N ASP A 139 -22.16 6.68 -11.89
CA ASP A 139 -22.61 7.49 -13.01
C ASP A 139 -23.26 8.79 -12.53
N LEU A 140 -22.92 9.89 -13.20
CA LEU A 140 -23.61 11.17 -12.99
C LEU A 140 -25.03 11.10 -13.55
N PRO A 141 -26.02 11.80 -12.94
CA PRO A 141 -27.39 11.82 -13.44
C PRO A 141 -27.54 12.26 -14.91
N SER A 142 -26.58 13.04 -15.43
CA SER A 142 -26.54 13.47 -16.84
C SER A 142 -26.10 12.37 -17.81
N GLY A 143 -25.51 11.27 -17.32
CA GLY A 143 -24.89 10.23 -18.14
C GLY A 143 -23.57 10.64 -18.81
N LEU A 144 -23.09 11.87 -18.59
CA LEU A 144 -21.90 12.42 -19.27
C LEU A 144 -20.57 12.09 -18.58
N GLY A 145 -20.60 11.38 -17.44
CA GLY A 145 -19.39 11.07 -16.71
C GLY A 145 -19.63 10.22 -15.47
N LYS A 146 -18.53 9.90 -14.80
CA LYS A 146 -18.51 9.11 -13.57
C LYS A 146 -17.80 9.89 -12.47
N VAL A 147 -18.27 9.73 -11.24
CA VAL A 147 -17.59 10.18 -10.03
C VAL A 147 -16.81 9.02 -9.44
N ILE A 148 -15.57 9.27 -9.06
CA ILE A 148 -14.74 8.35 -8.29
C ILE A 148 -14.99 8.64 -6.80
N VAL A 149 -15.61 7.70 -6.10
CA VAL A 149 -15.95 7.86 -4.69
C VAL A 149 -15.09 6.91 -3.85
N PRO A 150 -14.21 7.44 -2.97
CA PRO A 150 -13.45 6.62 -2.06
C PRO A 150 -14.31 5.84 -1.06
N ASN A 151 -13.93 4.59 -0.81
CA ASN A 151 -14.60 3.75 0.17
C ASN A 151 -13.76 3.56 1.44
N LYS A 152 -12.43 3.48 1.28
CA LYS A 152 -11.47 3.23 2.35
C LYS A 152 -10.58 4.43 2.60
N VAL A 153 -10.20 4.66 3.85
CA VAL A 153 -9.16 5.62 4.23
C VAL A 153 -8.20 4.98 5.23
N TYR A 154 -6.91 5.14 4.98
CA TYR A 154 -5.88 4.79 5.95
C TYR A 154 -5.65 5.95 6.93
N VAL A 155 -5.62 5.63 8.22
CA VAL A 155 -5.44 6.60 9.32
C VAL A 155 -4.15 6.27 10.05
N ASN A 156 -3.38 7.30 10.43
CA ASN A 156 -2.09 7.17 11.11
C ASN A 156 -1.05 6.33 10.35
N ARG A 157 -1.04 6.43 9.01
CA ARG A 157 0.09 5.92 8.21
C ARG A 157 1.38 6.64 8.58
N ALA A 158 2.51 5.93 8.52
CA ALA A 158 3.83 6.53 8.70
C ALA A 158 4.21 7.45 7.52
N ARG A 159 3.86 7.09 6.28
CA ARG A 159 4.02 7.95 5.10
C ARG A 159 3.05 9.14 5.16
N GLY A 160 3.52 10.34 4.83
CA GLY A 160 2.74 11.57 4.87
C GLY A 160 1.67 11.67 3.77
N LYS A 161 0.75 12.62 3.95
CA LYS A 161 -0.39 12.81 3.05
C LYS A 161 0.05 13.49 1.76
N GLY A 162 -0.16 12.85 0.61
CA GLY A 162 0.33 13.39 -0.67
C GLY A 162 1.84 13.25 -0.84
N ASP A 163 2.52 12.55 0.06
CA ASP A 163 3.95 12.30 -0.06
C ASP A 163 4.23 11.45 -1.29
N TYR A 164 5.37 11.73 -1.91
CA TYR A 164 5.94 10.96 -3.00
C TYR A 164 7.42 10.75 -2.71
N TYR A 165 8.00 9.75 -3.37
CA TYR A 165 9.42 9.48 -3.29
C TYR A 165 10.18 10.21 -4.38
N LYS A 166 11.21 10.94 -3.99
CA LYS A 166 12.24 11.43 -4.90
C LYS A 166 13.31 10.35 -5.07
N PRO A 167 13.87 10.19 -6.28
CA PRO A 167 15.01 9.32 -6.48
C PRO A 167 16.23 9.92 -5.74
N ASP A 168 17.06 9.06 -5.16
CA ASP A 168 18.37 9.45 -4.66
C ASP A 168 19.31 9.74 -5.85
N ILE A 169 19.11 9.02 -6.95
CA ILE A 169 19.84 9.18 -8.22
C ILE A 169 18.83 9.30 -9.36
N ALA A 170 18.74 10.48 -9.95
CA ALA A 170 17.81 10.76 -11.03
C ALA A 170 18.23 10.08 -12.35
N TYR A 171 17.27 9.50 -13.05
CA TYR A 171 17.39 9.00 -14.42
C TYR A 171 16.42 9.78 -15.32
N ASN A 172 16.97 10.52 -16.28
CA ASN A 172 16.22 11.47 -17.11
C ASN A 172 16.20 11.08 -18.59
N ASP A 173 16.74 9.92 -18.95
CA ASP A 173 16.72 9.45 -20.33
C ASP A 173 15.33 8.93 -20.71
N ILE A 174 15.06 8.92 -22.02
CA ILE A 174 13.77 8.46 -22.58
C ILE A 174 13.72 6.93 -22.65
N ASP A 175 14.88 6.26 -22.77
CA ASP A 175 14.96 4.81 -22.86
C ASP A 175 15.01 4.18 -21.46
N TRP A 176 13.92 3.53 -21.07
CA TRP A 176 13.77 2.84 -19.77
C TRP A 176 13.92 1.33 -19.88
N THR A 177 14.59 0.83 -20.93
CA THR A 177 14.90 -0.59 -21.02
C THR A 177 15.86 -1.03 -19.91
N THR A 178 15.74 -2.28 -19.50
CA THR A 178 16.58 -2.88 -18.45
C THR A 178 18.07 -2.70 -18.75
N ASP A 179 18.49 -2.88 -20.00
CA ASP A 179 19.90 -2.76 -20.38
C ASP A 179 20.44 -1.35 -20.18
N LYS A 180 19.66 -0.30 -20.50
CA LYS A 180 20.05 1.09 -20.28
C LYS A 180 20.10 1.48 -18.82
N LEU A 181 19.12 1.03 -18.05
CA LEU A 181 19.11 1.22 -16.60
C LEU A 181 20.34 0.54 -15.97
N LEU A 182 20.66 -0.70 -16.38
CA LEU A 182 21.82 -1.44 -15.90
C LEU A 182 23.15 -0.80 -16.32
N GLU A 183 23.27 -0.34 -17.57
CA GLU A 183 24.43 0.41 -18.05
C GLU A 183 24.69 1.61 -17.14
N LYS A 184 23.65 2.38 -16.83
CA LYS A 184 23.77 3.56 -15.96
C LYS A 184 24.12 3.19 -14.52
N ILE A 185 23.48 2.17 -13.96
CA ILE A 185 23.72 1.71 -12.58
C ILE A 185 25.15 1.21 -12.39
N LYS A 186 25.74 0.54 -13.40
CA LYS A 186 27.12 0.04 -13.34
C LYS A 186 28.18 1.14 -13.30
N LEU A 187 27.82 2.38 -13.61
CA LEU A 187 28.73 3.54 -13.58
C LEU A 187 28.72 4.28 -12.23
N LEU A 188 27.89 3.84 -11.27
CA LEU A 188 27.75 4.41 -9.93
C LEU A 188 28.60 3.63 -8.91
#